data_AF-A0A831LPK3-F1
#
_entry.id   AF-A0A831LPK3-F1
#
_cell.length_a   1.000
_cell.length_b   1.000
_cell.length_c   1.000
_cell.angle_alpha   90.00
_cell.angle_beta   90.00
_cell.angle_gamma   90.00
#
_symmetry.space_group_name_H-M   'P 1'
#
loop_
_entity.id
_entity.type
_entity.pdbx_description
1 polymer ?
#
loop_
_entity_poly.entity_id
_entity_poly.type
_entity_poly.pdbx_seq_one_letter_code
_entity_poly.pdbx_strand_id
1 'polypeptide(L)'
;MNFSKVEQKFFSESKLQNITTRMPYIAVDNFPKLGLLSALSFLEWAAQNPAGVVSLPTGKTAQYFLHFVKLVLENWDSEKGMTFRSEYGLGETEKPSFRNLQLVQMGEFYPIRSSQHNSLCHFIQKNYIEDLGFDAEKALLMNS
;
A
#
# COMPACT_ATOMS: atom_id res chain seq x y z
N MET A 1 -20.80 7.55 -7.62
CA MET A 1 -19.67 6.84 -6.98
C MET A 1 -18.74 7.89 -6.41
N ASN A 2 -18.13 7.62 -5.26
CA ASN A 2 -17.20 8.58 -4.64
C ASN A 2 -15.81 7.94 -4.64
N PHE A 3 -15.10 8.09 -5.75
CA PHE A 3 -13.71 7.65 -5.88
C PHE A 3 -12.77 8.69 -5.26
N SER A 4 -11.70 8.23 -4.65
CA SER A 4 -10.58 9.07 -4.22
C SER A 4 -9.89 9.77 -5.40
N LYS A 5 -8.99 10.73 -5.17
CA LYS A 5 -8.30 11.43 -6.27
C LYS A 5 -7.43 10.46 -7.07
N VAL A 6 -6.76 9.53 -6.38
CA VAL A 6 -5.99 8.46 -7.01
C VAL A 6 -6.92 7.57 -7.85
N GLU A 7 -7.99 7.06 -7.24
CA GLU A 7 -8.94 6.18 -7.90
C GLU A 7 -9.57 6.81 -9.15
N GLN A 8 -9.91 8.10 -9.09
CA GLN A 8 -10.43 8.85 -10.26
C GLN A 8 -9.44 8.85 -11.42
N LYS A 9 -8.14 9.03 -11.14
CA LYS A 9 -7.10 8.98 -12.18
C LYS A 9 -7.06 7.61 -12.84
N PHE A 10 -6.98 6.53 -12.06
CA PHE A 10 -6.93 5.18 -12.61
C PHE A 10 -8.24 4.79 -13.32
N PHE A 11 -9.38 5.26 -12.81
CA PHE A 11 -10.67 5.05 -13.47
C PHE A 11 -10.69 5.74 -14.83
N SER A 12 -10.19 6.98 -14.96
CA SER A 12 -10.12 7.69 -16.24
C SER A 12 -9.24 6.98 -17.30
N GLU A 13 -8.25 6.22 -16.85
CA GLU A 13 -7.38 5.41 -17.72
C GLU A 13 -7.95 4.02 -18.01
N SER A 14 -8.99 3.60 -17.29
CA SER A 14 -9.57 2.27 -17.44
C SER A 14 -10.28 2.13 -18.79
N LYS A 15 -10.19 0.96 -19.40
CA LYS A 15 -11.00 0.63 -20.59
C LYS A 15 -12.48 0.43 -20.24
N LEU A 16 -12.79 0.12 -18.99
CA LEU A 16 -14.14 -0.15 -18.51
C LEU A 16 -14.70 1.08 -17.76
N GLN A 17 -15.25 2.01 -18.53
CA GLN A 17 -15.85 3.26 -18.03
C GLN A 17 -17.29 3.09 -17.54
N ASN A 18 -17.98 2.01 -17.93
CA ASN A 18 -19.35 1.75 -17.52
C ASN A 18 -19.42 0.63 -16.49
N ILE A 19 -19.58 1.00 -15.22
CA ILE A 19 -19.70 0.04 -14.10
C ILE A 19 -21.17 -0.37 -13.98
N THR A 20 -21.45 -1.63 -14.31
CA THR A 20 -22.81 -2.21 -14.25
C THR A 20 -23.04 -3.06 -12.99
N THR A 21 -21.99 -3.29 -12.20
CA THR A 21 -22.03 -4.09 -10.98
C THR A 21 -22.47 -3.25 -9.77
N ARG A 22 -22.98 -3.92 -8.73
CA ARG A 22 -23.34 -3.26 -7.46
C ARG A 22 -22.12 -2.73 -6.72
N MET A 23 -21.03 -3.50 -6.72
CA MET A 23 -19.76 -3.06 -6.15
C MET A 23 -18.97 -2.30 -7.22
N PRO A 24 -18.46 -1.09 -6.92
CA PRO A 24 -17.59 -0.37 -7.83
C PRO A 24 -16.26 -1.12 -7.99
N TYR A 25 -15.64 -0.99 -9.15
CA TYR A 25 -14.34 -1.57 -9.45
C TYR A 25 -13.56 -0.65 -10.39
N ILE A 26 -12.24 -0.78 -10.39
CA ILE A 26 -11.34 -0.14 -11.34
C ILE A 26 -10.56 -1.25 -12.04
N ALA A 27 -10.76 -1.40 -13.34
CA ALA A 27 -10.02 -2.37 -14.13
C ALA A 27 -8.70 -1.75 -14.62
N VAL A 28 -7.62 -2.50 -14.48
CA VAL A 28 -6.27 -2.14 -14.94
C VAL A 28 -5.71 -3.25 -15.84
N ASP A 29 -4.76 -2.90 -16.69
CA ASP A 29 -4.29 -3.80 -17.75
C ASP A 29 -3.44 -4.99 -17.27
N ASN A 30 -2.79 -4.89 -16.09
CA ASN A 30 -1.85 -5.89 -15.61
C ASN A 30 -1.54 -5.78 -14.11
N PHE A 31 -0.86 -6.81 -13.57
CA PHE A 31 -0.47 -6.90 -12.16
C PHE A 31 0.44 -5.74 -11.68
N PRO A 32 1.46 -5.28 -12.42
CA PRO A 32 2.20 -4.07 -12.05
C PRO A 32 1.30 -2.85 -11.85
N LYS A 33 0.38 -2.58 -12.78
CA LYS A 33 -0.53 -1.42 -12.70
C LYS A 33 -1.50 -1.56 -11.53
N LEU A 34 -1.92 -2.78 -11.19
CA LEU A 34 -2.71 -3.06 -9.98
C LEU A 34 -1.91 -2.76 -8.71
N GLY A 35 -0.64 -3.16 -8.67
CA GLY A 35 0.26 -2.84 -7.56
C GLY A 35 0.47 -1.35 -7.39
N LEU A 36 0.60 -0.61 -8.50
CA LEU A 36 0.72 0.85 -8.47
C LEU A 36 -0.57 1.51 -7.94
N LEU A 37 -1.75 1.14 -8.47
CA LEU A 37 -3.03 1.64 -7.97
C LEU A 37 -3.17 1.40 -6.45
N SER A 38 -2.85 0.17 -6.01
CA SER A 38 -2.95 -0.20 -4.59
C SER A 38 -1.98 0.60 -3.72
N ALA A 39 -0.74 0.81 -4.19
CA ALA A 39 0.27 1.59 -3.48
C ALA A 39 -0.13 3.06 -3.33
N LEU A 40 -0.58 3.69 -4.41
CA LEU A 40 -0.96 5.11 -4.40
C LEU A 40 -2.23 5.34 -3.58
N SER A 41 -3.21 4.44 -3.67
CA SER A 41 -4.43 4.51 -2.86
C SER A 41 -4.11 4.35 -1.38
N PHE A 42 -3.18 3.46 -1.03
CA PHE A 42 -2.69 3.33 0.35
C PHE A 42 -1.99 4.60 0.84
N LEU A 43 -1.14 5.23 0.02
CA LEU A 43 -0.44 6.47 0.40
C LEU A 43 -1.43 7.63 0.60
N GLU A 44 -2.44 7.75 -0.26
CA GLU A 44 -3.53 8.72 -0.09
C GLU A 44 -4.27 8.49 1.22
N TRP A 45 -4.67 7.25 1.49
CA TRP A 45 -5.38 6.89 2.70
C TRP A 45 -4.52 7.11 3.95
N ALA A 46 -3.24 6.73 3.94
CA ALA A 46 -2.35 6.85 5.08
C ALA A 46 -2.10 8.32 5.45
N ALA A 47 -2.03 9.22 4.45
CA ALA A 47 -1.91 10.65 4.71
C ALA A 47 -3.14 11.23 5.40
N GLN A 48 -4.34 10.70 5.10
CA GLN A 48 -5.60 11.11 5.72
C GLN A 48 -5.86 10.42 7.07
N ASN A 49 -5.19 9.29 7.33
CA ASN A 49 -5.40 8.45 8.50
C ASN A 49 -4.07 8.17 9.22
N PRO A 50 -3.38 9.20 9.78
CA PRO A 50 -2.03 9.05 10.31
C PRO A 50 -1.91 8.08 11.51
N ALA A 51 -3.03 7.77 12.18
CA ALA A 51 -3.11 6.80 13.28
C ALA A 51 -4.10 5.65 12.98
N GLY A 52 -4.33 5.37 11.70
CA GLY A 52 -5.25 4.32 11.27
C GLY A 52 -4.73 2.91 11.54
N VAL A 53 -5.62 1.93 11.37
CA VAL A 53 -5.31 0.50 11.50
C VAL A 53 -5.25 -0.10 10.10
N VAL A 54 -4.19 -0.86 9.81
CA VAL A 54 -3.97 -1.47 8.51
C VAL A 54 -3.60 -2.94 8.62
N SER A 55 -3.93 -3.65 7.55
CA SER A 55 -3.58 -5.04 7.36
C SER A 55 -3.11 -5.19 5.92
N LEU A 56 -1.81 -5.43 5.74
CA LEU A 56 -1.12 -5.30 4.45
C LEU A 56 -0.83 -6.66 3.83
N PRO A 57 -0.77 -6.76 2.48
CA PRO A 57 -0.51 -8.03 1.80
C PRO A 57 0.88 -8.58 2.16
N THR A 58 1.10 -9.88 2.04
CA THR A 58 2.43 -10.50 2.25
C THR A 58 2.82 -11.38 1.07
N GLY A 59 4.08 -11.82 1.04
CA GLY A 59 4.58 -12.75 0.02
C GLY A 59 4.61 -12.14 -1.40
N LYS A 60 4.40 -12.98 -2.43
CA LYS A 60 4.52 -12.57 -3.84
C LYS A 60 3.52 -11.50 -4.25
N THR A 61 2.31 -11.54 -3.70
CA THR A 61 1.25 -10.57 -4.00
C THR A 61 1.63 -9.15 -3.58
N ALA A 62 2.48 -8.99 -2.56
CA ALA A 62 2.91 -7.70 -2.07
C ALA A 62 4.03 -7.05 -2.89
N GLN A 63 4.67 -7.75 -3.84
CA GLN A 63 5.91 -7.28 -4.47
C GLN A 63 5.76 -5.94 -5.20
N TYR A 64 4.76 -5.79 -6.08
CA TYR A 64 4.55 -4.52 -6.78
C TYR A 64 4.06 -3.43 -5.84
N PHE A 65 3.20 -3.77 -4.87
CA PHE A 65 2.74 -2.83 -3.85
C PHE A 65 3.92 -2.23 -3.08
N LEU A 66 4.77 -3.07 -2.49
CA LEU A 66 5.95 -2.65 -1.74
C LEU A 66 6.92 -1.84 -2.60
N HIS A 67 7.18 -2.32 -3.82
CA HIS A 67 8.05 -1.63 -4.77
C HIS A 67 7.58 -0.19 -5.01
N PHE A 68 6.30 0.01 -5.34
CA PHE A 68 5.78 1.34 -5.64
C PHE A 68 5.63 2.23 -4.40
N VAL A 69 5.22 1.68 -3.25
CA VAL A 69 5.21 2.45 -1.99
C VAL A 69 6.60 3.01 -1.69
N LYS A 70 7.63 2.15 -1.75
CA LYS A 70 9.01 2.54 -1.51
C LYS A 70 9.49 3.57 -2.53
N LEU A 71 9.31 3.28 -3.83
CA LEU A 71 9.74 4.17 -4.91
C LEU A 71 9.15 5.58 -4.76
N VAL A 72 7.86 5.68 -4.45
CA VAL A 72 7.17 6.96 -4.30
C VAL A 72 7.63 7.72 -3.05
N LEU A 73 7.81 7.03 -1.91
CA LEU A 73 8.28 7.66 -0.67
C LEU A 73 9.73 8.16 -0.77
N GLU A 74 10.61 7.40 -1.43
CA GLU A 74 12.02 7.77 -1.64
C GLU A 74 12.16 8.99 -2.55
N ASN A 75 11.24 9.14 -3.51
CA ASN A 75 11.26 10.23 -4.50
C ASN A 75 10.28 11.36 -4.17
N TRP A 76 9.62 11.35 -3.00
CA TRP A 76 8.47 12.21 -2.68
C TRP A 76 8.68 13.71 -2.97
N ASP A 77 9.87 14.21 -2.64
CA ASP A 77 10.26 15.62 -2.71
C ASP A 77 11.15 15.93 -3.94
N SER A 78 11.44 14.92 -4.77
CA SER A 78 12.15 15.13 -6.05
C SER A 78 11.23 15.79 -7.08
N GLU A 79 11.79 16.53 -8.03
CA GLU A 79 11.02 17.13 -9.14
C GLU A 79 10.19 16.09 -9.90
N LYS A 80 10.79 14.95 -10.23
CA LYS A 80 10.11 13.84 -10.90
C LYS A 80 9.00 13.24 -10.03
N GLY A 81 9.26 13.07 -8.73
CA GLY A 81 8.26 12.52 -7.80
C GLY A 81 7.10 13.48 -7.55
N MET A 82 7.34 14.79 -7.43
CA MET A 82 6.28 15.79 -7.34
C MET A 82 5.39 15.81 -8.59
N THR A 83 6.01 15.71 -9.77
CA THR A 83 5.30 15.61 -11.05
C THR A 83 4.44 14.33 -11.09
N PHE A 84 5.03 13.19 -10.74
CA PHE A 84 4.35 11.90 -10.70
C PHE A 84 3.19 11.89 -9.70
N ARG A 85 3.39 12.40 -8.48
CA ARG A 85 2.32 12.52 -7.47
C ARG A 85 1.18 13.37 -7.99
N SER A 86 1.48 14.50 -8.62
CA SER A 86 0.45 15.38 -9.20
C SER A 86 -0.34 14.69 -10.30
N GLU A 87 0.33 13.95 -11.19
CA GLU A 87 -0.30 13.18 -12.26
C GLU A 87 -1.29 12.13 -11.72
N TYR A 88 -0.96 11.49 -10.61
CA TYR A 88 -1.76 10.44 -9.98
C TYR A 88 -2.63 10.89 -8.81
N GLY A 89 -2.91 12.19 -8.68
CA GLY A 89 -3.88 12.70 -7.69
C GLY A 89 -3.35 12.87 -6.26
N LEU A 90 -2.03 12.73 -6.05
CA LEU A 90 -1.32 12.93 -4.78
C LEU A 90 -0.59 14.28 -4.69
N GLY A 91 -0.82 15.21 -5.61
CA GLY A 91 -0.07 16.48 -5.69
C GLY A 91 -0.15 17.32 -4.41
N GLU A 92 -1.33 17.39 -3.81
CA GLU A 92 -1.60 18.12 -2.56
C GLU A 92 -1.50 17.23 -1.31
N THR A 93 -1.16 15.95 -1.48
CA THR A 93 -1.06 15.01 -0.36
C THR A 93 0.26 15.24 0.37
N GLU A 94 0.19 15.38 1.70
CA GLU A 94 1.39 15.41 2.55
C GLU A 94 2.06 14.04 2.57
N LYS A 95 3.39 14.01 2.78
CA LYS A 95 4.14 12.75 2.88
C LYS A 95 3.64 11.95 4.09
N PRO A 96 3.04 10.76 3.89
CA PRO A 96 2.56 9.99 5.02
C PRO A 96 3.72 9.43 5.83
N SER A 97 3.53 9.35 7.15
CA SER A 97 4.41 8.62 8.07
C SER A 97 3.67 7.40 8.58
N PHE A 98 4.33 6.24 8.56
CA PHE A 98 3.72 4.97 8.99
C PHE A 98 3.97 4.65 10.47
N ARG A 99 4.80 5.43 11.16
CA ARG A 99 5.15 5.21 12.58
C ARG A 99 3.94 5.19 13.52
N ASN A 100 2.85 5.83 13.15
CA ASN A 100 1.66 5.91 13.99
C ASN A 100 0.53 4.95 13.57
N LEU A 101 0.70 4.25 12.45
CA LEU A 101 -0.26 3.24 12.01
C LEU A 101 -0.15 1.98 12.87
N GLN A 102 -1.30 1.40 13.22
CA GLN A 102 -1.34 0.06 13.81
C GLN A 102 -1.32 -0.98 12.68
N LEU A 103 -0.31 -1.85 12.67
CA LEU A 103 -0.18 -2.92 11.68
C LEU A 103 -0.66 -4.24 12.26
N VAL A 104 -1.61 -4.90 11.61
CA VAL A 104 -2.15 -6.19 12.06
C VAL A 104 -1.83 -7.27 11.03
N GLN A 105 -1.19 -8.36 11.47
CA GLN A 105 -0.87 -9.51 10.60
C GLN A 105 -2.14 -10.32 10.30
N MET A 106 -2.39 -10.61 9.01
CA MET A 106 -3.58 -11.36 8.55
C MET A 106 -3.55 -12.86 8.85
N GLY A 107 -2.36 -13.46 8.86
CA GLY A 107 -2.21 -14.90 8.93
C GLY A 107 -0.76 -15.34 8.93
N GLU A 108 -0.56 -16.63 9.13
CA GLU A 108 0.74 -17.29 9.18
C GLU A 108 0.61 -18.76 8.75
N PHE A 109 1.71 -19.36 8.31
CA PHE A 109 1.78 -20.81 8.10
C PHE A 109 1.84 -21.53 9.45
N TYR A 110 1.10 -22.64 9.63
CA TYR A 110 1.15 -23.41 10.88
C TYR A 110 1.43 -24.90 10.63
N PRO A 111 2.42 -25.51 11.32
CA PRO A 111 3.38 -24.88 12.23
C PRO A 111 4.56 -24.24 11.48
N ILE A 112 4.90 -23.00 11.78
CA ILE A 112 6.16 -22.36 11.37
C ILE A 112 6.71 -21.53 12.53
N ARG A 113 8.04 -21.42 12.64
CA ARG A 113 8.65 -20.46 13.57
C ARG A 113 8.60 -19.07 12.96
N SER A 114 8.19 -18.07 13.73
CA SER A 114 8.15 -16.66 13.29
C SER A 114 9.51 -16.12 12.82
N SER A 115 10.62 -16.68 13.31
CA SER A 115 11.98 -16.32 12.90
C SER A 115 12.44 -16.94 11.58
N GLN A 116 11.65 -17.84 10.98
CA GLN A 116 12.02 -18.51 9.74
C GLN A 116 11.80 -17.57 8.55
N HIS A 117 12.73 -17.54 7.58
CA HIS A 117 12.70 -16.53 6.49
C HIS A 117 11.49 -16.58 5.54
N ASN A 118 10.73 -17.68 5.50
CA ASN A 118 9.48 -17.84 4.77
C ASN A 118 8.24 -17.60 5.63
N SER A 119 8.39 -17.32 6.93
CA SER A 119 7.27 -16.88 7.78
C SER A 119 6.75 -15.53 7.29
N LEU A 120 5.43 -15.36 7.34
CA LEU A 120 4.78 -14.10 7.04
C LEU A 120 5.11 -13.04 8.11
N CYS A 121 5.33 -13.45 9.36
CA CYS A 121 5.86 -12.58 10.42
C CYS A 121 7.26 -12.06 10.07
N HIS A 122 8.19 -12.92 9.64
CA HIS A 122 9.52 -12.47 9.18
C HIS A 122 9.42 -11.52 7.99
N PHE A 123 8.55 -11.82 7.03
CA PHE A 123 8.29 -10.93 5.90
C PHE A 123 7.82 -9.54 6.36
N ILE A 124 6.90 -9.48 7.33
CA ILE A 124 6.36 -8.22 7.85
C ILE A 124 7.43 -7.42 8.58
N GLN A 125 8.21 -8.07 9.44
CA GLN A 125 9.30 -7.43 10.17
C GLN A 125 10.27 -6.76 9.21
N LYS A 126 10.72 -7.48 8.18
CA LYS A 126 11.67 -6.94 7.20
C LYS A 126 11.07 -5.83 6.34
N ASN A 127 9.94 -6.08 5.69
CA ASN A 127 9.46 -5.21 4.62
C ASN A 127 8.59 -4.04 5.11
N TYR A 128 7.86 -4.20 6.23
CA TYR A 128 7.00 -3.14 6.75
C TYR A 128 7.65 -2.41 7.92
N ILE A 129 8.18 -3.13 8.90
CA ILE A 129 8.76 -2.50 10.10
C ILE A 129 10.13 -1.89 9.77
N GLU A 130 11.09 -2.70 9.32
CA GLU A 130 12.45 -2.24 9.05
C GLU A 130 12.51 -1.33 7.82
N ASP A 131 12.00 -1.78 6.67
CA ASP A 131 12.15 -1.07 5.40
C ASP A 131 11.21 0.14 5.25
N LEU A 132 9.93 0.03 5.66
CA LEU A 132 8.93 1.10 5.50
C LEU A 132 8.73 1.94 6.76
N GLY A 133 9.33 1.57 7.88
CA GLY A 133 9.34 2.39 9.11
C GLY A 133 8.04 2.35 9.90
N PHE A 134 7.28 1.25 9.84
CA PHE A 134 6.21 0.99 10.80
C PHE A 134 6.79 0.80 12.20
N ASP A 135 6.03 1.19 13.23
CA ASP A 135 6.46 1.00 14.62
C ASP A 135 6.16 -0.43 15.08
N ALA A 136 7.21 -1.13 15.52
CA ALA A 136 7.11 -2.50 16.01
C ALA A 136 6.21 -2.62 17.25
N GLU A 137 6.21 -1.61 18.12
CA GLU A 137 5.40 -1.58 19.34
C GLU A 137 3.90 -1.39 19.03
N LYS A 138 3.59 -0.92 17.82
CA LYS A 138 2.21 -0.77 17.31
C LYS A 138 1.81 -1.91 16.38
N ALA A 139 2.65 -2.92 16.21
CA ALA A 139 2.35 -4.07 15.37
C ALA A 139 1.75 -5.22 16.20
N LEU A 140 0.64 -5.80 15.71
CA LEU A 140 0.06 -7.04 16.22
C LEU A 140 0.46 -8.18 15.29
N LEU A 141 1.50 -8.93 15.68
CA LEU A 141 2.10 -10.00 14.89
C LEU A 141 1.82 -11.39 15.48
N MET A 142 1.80 -12.40 14.61
CA MET A 142 1.74 -13.82 15.00
C MET A 142 3.16 -14.35 15.26
N ASN A 143 3.79 -13.86 16.33
CA ASN A 143 5.23 -14.01 16.61
C ASN A 143 5.56 -15.20 17.54
N SER A 144 4.89 -16.34 17.34
CA SER A 144 5.12 -17.58 18.10
C SER A 144 6.34 -18.38 17.63
#